data_AF-A0A0E3Q2R7-F1
#
_entry.id   AF-A0A0E3Q2R7-F1
#
_cell.length_a   1.000
_cell.length_b   1.000
_cell.length_c   1.000
_cell.angle_alpha   90.00
_cell.angle_beta   90.00
_cell.angle_gamma   90.00
#
_symmetry.space_group_name_H-M   'P 1'
#
loop_
_entity.id
_entity.type
_entity.pdbx_description
1 polymer ?
#
loop_
_entity_poly.entity_id
_entity_poly.type
_entity_poly.pdbx_seq_one_letter_code
_entity_poly.pdbx_strand_id
1 'polypeptide(L)'
;MTNFALKEGSSSECAVIEQRAETGCEKDITPKNDPENDPENDPDNEEGTYIEPNSENDSGSIIRISDVLEYLFCSRFIYYMYCLDIPQHEEKRFKVIKGREVHETRKLTNRDYVRKKLNCMRKDSDVFIASKQHHIKGIVDEVLFLEDGTAAPLEYKFAEYKDKIFKTYKFQLVLQALLIRENYSIEVNRAYICFTRSNSLVKEMEITTSDFKKAEKIIEEILDIVQKGLYPKTTISSRKCVDCCYRNICV
;
A
#
# COMPACT_ATOMS: atom_id res chain seq x y z
N MET A 1 -20.43 4.79 62.24
CA MET A 1 -21.78 5.20 61.80
C MET A 1 -21.87 4.88 60.32
N THR A 2 -22.32 3.69 59.91
CA THR A 2 -23.67 3.06 59.94
C THR A 2 -24.46 3.30 58.65
N ASN A 3 -24.87 2.21 58.01
CA ASN A 3 -25.58 2.17 56.73
C ASN A 3 -27.06 2.56 56.85
N PHE A 4 -27.70 2.93 55.74
CA PHE A 4 -29.02 2.47 55.22
C PHE A 4 -29.28 3.26 53.90
N ALA A 5 -29.55 2.74 52.68
CA ALA A 5 -30.00 1.45 52.09
C ALA A 5 -31.50 1.40 51.69
N LEU A 6 -31.79 0.71 50.56
CA LEU A 6 -33.12 0.50 49.90
C LEU A 6 -33.67 1.75 49.17
N LYS A 7 -34.56 1.75 48.14
CA LYS A 7 -35.18 0.78 47.17
C LYS A 7 -35.98 1.64 46.12
N GLU A 8 -36.46 1.25 44.92
CA GLU A 8 -36.28 0.13 43.96
C GLU A 8 -36.95 0.47 42.59
N GLY A 9 -36.79 -0.36 41.55
CA GLY A 9 -37.47 -0.31 40.23
C GLY A 9 -36.47 -0.37 39.06
N SER A 10 -36.40 -1.39 38.19
CA SER A 10 -37.40 -2.13 37.36
C SER A 10 -38.08 -1.24 36.30
N SER A 11 -38.30 -1.65 35.04
CA SER A 11 -38.17 -2.95 34.33
C SER A 11 -37.45 -2.70 32.96
N SER A 12 -37.13 -3.62 32.04
CA SER A 12 -37.67 -4.97 31.74
C SER A 12 -36.72 -5.80 30.86
N GLU A 13 -36.82 -7.13 30.96
CA GLU A 13 -36.25 -8.08 29.99
C GLU A 13 -37.11 -8.18 28.71
N CYS A 14 -36.48 -8.58 27.59
CA CYS A 14 -37.10 -9.44 26.58
C CYS A 14 -36.02 -10.22 25.83
N ALA A 15 -36.32 -11.47 25.49
CA ALA A 15 -35.36 -12.43 24.95
C ALA A 15 -35.99 -13.28 23.84
N VAL A 16 -35.12 -13.80 22.95
CA VAL A 16 -35.33 -14.91 22.00
C VAL A 16 -36.61 -14.89 21.14
N ILE A 17 -36.41 -14.73 19.82
CA ILE A 17 -37.10 -15.57 18.84
C ILE A 17 -36.04 -16.14 17.88
N GLU A 18 -35.92 -17.45 17.82
CA GLU A 18 -35.23 -18.15 16.73
C GLU A 18 -36.18 -18.29 15.54
N GLN A 19 -35.68 -18.17 14.30
CA GLN A 19 -36.30 -18.82 13.14
C GLN A 19 -35.23 -19.48 12.26
N ARG A 20 -35.19 -20.81 12.31
CA ARG A 20 -34.59 -21.64 11.26
C ARG A 20 -35.57 -21.76 10.10
N ALA A 21 -35.05 -21.74 8.88
CA ALA A 21 -35.74 -22.26 7.71
C ALA A 21 -34.72 -22.99 6.83
N GLU A 22 -34.77 -24.33 6.84
CA GLU A 22 -33.98 -25.20 5.97
C GLU A 22 -34.88 -25.72 4.83
N THR A 23 -34.48 -25.48 3.58
CA THR A 23 -34.88 -26.15 2.31
C THR A 23 -34.30 -25.32 1.16
N GLY A 24 -33.77 -25.88 0.07
CA GLY A 24 -33.51 -27.29 -0.26
C GLY A 24 -33.31 -27.47 -1.78
N CYS A 25 -32.74 -28.61 -2.19
CA CYS A 25 -32.51 -29.03 -3.58
C CYS A 25 -31.41 -28.26 -4.35
N GLU A 26 -30.20 -28.82 -4.36
CA GLU A 26 -29.26 -28.69 -5.49
C GLU A 26 -29.90 -29.25 -6.78
N LYS A 27 -29.50 -28.73 -7.94
CA LYS A 27 -29.57 -29.45 -9.22
C LYS A 27 -28.42 -29.05 -10.13
N ASP A 28 -27.53 -29.99 -10.39
CA ASP A 28 -26.54 -29.86 -11.46
C ASP A 28 -27.23 -29.72 -12.82
N ILE A 29 -26.70 -28.84 -13.66
CA ILE A 29 -27.03 -28.77 -15.08
C ILE A 29 -25.71 -28.78 -15.85
N THR A 30 -25.31 -29.97 -16.29
CA THR A 30 -24.21 -30.13 -17.24
C THR A 30 -24.62 -29.66 -18.62
N PRO A 31 -23.81 -28.83 -19.31
CA PRO A 31 -24.00 -28.55 -20.73
C PRO A 31 -23.86 -29.85 -21.54
N LYS A 32 -24.74 -30.05 -22.52
CA LYS A 32 -24.59 -31.11 -23.53
C LYS A 32 -23.78 -30.57 -24.70
N ASN A 33 -22.93 -31.42 -25.26
CA ASN A 33 -22.31 -31.19 -26.56
C ASN A 33 -23.14 -31.93 -27.62
N ASP A 34 -23.84 -31.19 -28.48
CA ASP A 34 -24.48 -31.72 -29.69
C ASP A 34 -23.71 -31.15 -30.91
N PRO A 35 -23.04 -31.98 -31.74
CA PRO A 35 -22.16 -31.51 -32.81
C PRO A 35 -22.81 -31.61 -34.20
N GLU A 36 -22.97 -30.49 -34.91
CA GLU A 36 -23.21 -30.48 -36.37
C GLU A 36 -22.93 -29.11 -37.01
N ASN A 37 -22.22 -29.12 -38.14
CA ASN A 37 -22.08 -28.12 -39.23
C ASN A 37 -20.63 -27.86 -39.68
N ASP A 38 -20.10 -28.80 -40.44
CA ASP A 38 -19.25 -28.53 -41.62
C ASP A 38 -20.12 -28.03 -42.80
N PRO A 39 -19.58 -27.51 -43.92
CA PRO A 39 -18.19 -27.15 -44.20
C PRO A 39 -18.03 -25.73 -44.82
N GLU A 40 -16.79 -25.23 -44.91
CA GLU A 40 -16.37 -24.47 -46.11
C GLU A 40 -14.84 -24.58 -46.30
N ASN A 41 -14.39 -24.89 -47.52
CA ASN A 41 -12.96 -25.01 -47.86
C ASN A 41 -12.50 -23.75 -48.58
N ASP A 42 -11.69 -22.92 -47.92
CA ASP A 42 -11.02 -21.76 -48.52
C ASP A 42 -9.57 -22.14 -48.90
N PRO A 43 -9.04 -21.85 -50.12
CA PRO A 43 -7.78 -22.46 -50.58
C PRO A 43 -6.49 -21.85 -50.02
N ASP A 44 -6.54 -20.65 -49.42
CA ASP A 44 -5.35 -19.83 -49.12
C ASP A 44 -4.67 -20.23 -47.78
N ASN A 45 -4.19 -21.48 -47.73
CA ASN A 45 -3.45 -22.04 -46.60
C ASN A 45 -1.94 -21.68 -46.66
N GLU A 46 -1.58 -20.43 -46.36
CA GLU A 46 -0.19 -20.08 -46.01
C GLU A 46 0.17 -20.63 -44.62
N GLU A 47 1.39 -21.17 -44.44
CA GLU A 47 1.85 -21.78 -43.18
C GLU A 47 2.09 -20.75 -42.06
N GLY A 48 1.01 -20.19 -41.52
CA GLY A 48 1.01 -19.37 -40.32
C GLY A 48 1.39 -20.20 -39.09
N THR A 49 2.68 -20.24 -38.76
CA THR A 49 3.14 -20.82 -37.50
C THR A 49 2.60 -20.00 -36.32
N TYR A 50 1.56 -20.52 -35.67
CA TYR A 50 1.02 -19.96 -34.44
C TYR A 50 2.05 -20.10 -33.31
N ILE A 51 2.95 -19.13 -33.22
CA ILE A 51 3.76 -18.90 -32.03
C ILE A 51 2.79 -18.43 -30.95
N GLU A 52 2.39 -19.33 -30.05
CA GLU A 52 1.67 -18.92 -28.85
C GLU A 52 2.50 -17.85 -28.12
N PRO A 53 1.90 -16.71 -27.72
CA PRO A 53 2.63 -15.67 -27.03
C PRO A 53 3.14 -16.24 -25.70
N ASN A 54 4.46 -16.41 -25.61
CA ASN A 54 5.14 -17.10 -24.52
C ASN A 54 4.63 -16.57 -23.17
N SER A 55 3.87 -17.39 -22.44
CA SER A 55 3.20 -17.01 -21.19
C SER A 55 4.18 -17.05 -20.01
N GLU A 56 5.27 -16.30 -20.16
CA GLU A 56 6.30 -16.11 -19.14
C GLU A 56 5.63 -15.66 -17.84
N ASN A 57 5.86 -16.44 -16.77
CA ASN A 57 5.03 -16.44 -15.58
C ASN A 57 4.86 -15.04 -14.94
N ASP A 58 3.74 -14.38 -15.21
CA ASP A 58 3.31 -13.12 -14.59
C ASP A 58 2.82 -13.32 -13.13
N SER A 59 3.43 -14.27 -12.42
CA SER A 59 3.35 -14.45 -10.97
C SER A 59 4.37 -13.57 -10.23
N GLY A 60 4.84 -12.50 -10.88
CA GLY A 60 5.81 -11.55 -10.32
C GLY A 60 5.23 -10.80 -9.13
N SER A 61 5.65 -11.18 -7.91
CA SER A 61 5.08 -10.70 -6.64
C SER A 61 5.11 -9.18 -6.52
N ILE A 62 3.94 -8.55 -6.64
CA ILE A 62 3.79 -7.09 -6.58
C ILE A 62 3.87 -6.58 -5.13
N ILE A 63 5.01 -6.00 -4.79
CA ILE A 63 5.32 -5.47 -3.44
C ILE A 63 4.59 -4.13 -3.19
N ARG A 64 4.65 -3.66 -1.94
CA ARG A 64 4.02 -2.40 -1.53
C ARG A 64 5.08 -1.32 -1.23
N ILE A 65 4.69 -0.05 -1.34
CA ILE A 65 5.52 1.08 -0.87
C ILE A 65 5.95 0.89 0.60
N SER A 66 5.07 0.36 1.46
CA SER A 66 5.37 0.03 2.87
C SER A 66 6.58 -0.88 3.01
N ASP A 67 6.70 -1.87 2.13
CA ASP A 67 7.67 -2.94 2.24
C ASP A 67 9.07 -2.41 1.91
N VAL A 68 9.15 -1.41 1.02
CA VAL A 68 10.38 -0.64 0.78
C VAL A 68 10.80 0.15 2.03
N LEU A 69 9.87 0.67 2.82
CA LEU A 69 10.20 1.38 4.07
C LEU A 69 10.74 0.42 5.12
N GLU A 70 10.20 -0.80 5.18
CA GLU A 70 10.65 -1.85 6.09
C GLU A 70 11.97 -2.47 5.63
N TYR A 71 12.23 -2.63 4.33
CA TYR A 71 13.57 -2.95 3.80
C TYR A 71 14.61 -1.90 4.20
N LEU A 72 14.26 -0.61 4.09
CA LEU A 72 15.09 0.51 4.54
C LEU A 72 15.25 0.59 6.07
N PHE A 73 14.34 -0.03 6.84
CA PHE A 73 14.53 -0.30 8.25
C PHE A 73 15.48 -1.49 8.44
N CYS A 74 15.15 -2.69 7.99
CA CYS A 74 16.05 -3.84 7.92
C CYS A 74 15.60 -4.79 6.79
N SER A 75 16.49 -5.10 5.86
CA SER A 75 16.21 -5.98 4.70
C SER A 75 15.59 -7.33 5.07
N ARG A 76 15.91 -7.85 6.25
CA ARG A 76 15.33 -9.09 6.81
C ARG A 76 13.81 -9.04 7.00
N PHE A 77 13.19 -7.86 7.09
CA PHE A 77 11.72 -7.73 7.15
C PHE A 77 11.06 -8.33 5.91
N ILE A 78 11.62 -8.12 4.72
CA ILE A 78 11.13 -8.72 3.47
C ILE A 78 11.11 -10.25 3.59
N TYR A 79 12.20 -10.83 4.09
CA TYR A 79 12.31 -12.28 4.26
C TYR A 79 11.28 -12.83 5.27
N TYR A 80 11.08 -12.16 6.41
CA TYR A 80 10.05 -12.57 7.37
C TYR A 80 8.64 -12.44 6.80
N MET A 81 8.35 -11.36 6.07
CA MET A 81 7.03 -11.06 5.52
C MET A 81 6.66 -11.92 4.30
N TYR A 82 7.59 -12.14 3.37
CA TYR A 82 7.32 -12.77 2.06
C TYR A 82 7.86 -14.19 1.91
N CYS A 83 8.90 -14.58 2.68
CA CYS A 83 9.51 -15.91 2.55
C CYS A 83 9.14 -16.86 3.70
N LEU A 84 8.69 -16.34 4.85
CA LEU A 84 8.24 -17.11 6.01
C LEU A 84 6.79 -16.79 6.45
N ASP A 85 6.09 -15.86 5.79
CA ASP A 85 4.72 -15.39 6.11
C ASP A 85 4.50 -15.03 7.60
N ILE A 86 5.50 -14.40 8.23
CA ILE A 86 5.44 -14.01 9.65
C ILE A 86 4.95 -12.55 9.75
N PRO A 87 3.74 -12.29 10.27
CA PRO A 87 3.18 -10.94 10.32
C PRO A 87 3.89 -10.02 11.33
N GLN A 88 3.94 -8.73 11.00
CA GLN A 88 4.54 -7.69 11.85
C GLN A 88 3.75 -7.37 13.14
N HIS A 89 2.49 -7.78 13.22
CA HIS A 89 1.53 -7.35 14.23
C HIS A 89 1.38 -5.82 14.37
N GLU A 90 1.18 -5.13 13.24
CA GLU A 90 0.97 -3.68 13.18
C GLU A 90 -0.19 -3.18 14.06
N GLU A 91 -1.22 -4.01 14.26
CA GLU A 91 -2.38 -3.73 15.12
C GLU A 91 -2.00 -3.49 16.60
N LYS A 92 -0.79 -3.89 17.00
CA LYS A 92 -0.23 -3.69 18.35
C LYS A 92 0.73 -2.50 18.43
N ARG A 93 1.06 -1.83 17.31
CA ARG A 93 2.08 -0.78 17.23
C ARG A 93 1.46 0.61 17.31
N PHE A 94 1.48 1.24 18.49
CA PHE A 94 0.92 2.58 18.77
C PHE A 94 1.16 3.64 17.67
N LYS A 95 2.38 3.76 17.14
CA LYS A 95 2.73 4.74 16.09
C LYS A 95 2.04 4.46 14.75
N VAL A 96 1.74 3.19 14.45
CA VAL A 96 1.01 2.79 13.23
C VAL A 96 -0.47 3.10 13.38
N ILE A 97 -1.07 2.76 14.52
CA ILE A 97 -2.47 3.08 14.86
C ILE A 97 -2.70 4.60 14.76
N LYS A 98 -1.86 5.40 15.43
CA LYS A 98 -1.93 6.87 15.38
C LYS A 98 -1.57 7.47 14.01
N GLY A 99 -0.86 6.73 13.16
CA GLY A 99 -0.75 7.04 11.74
C GLY A 99 -2.12 6.92 11.06
N ARG A 100 -2.71 5.72 11.07
CA ARG A 100 -4.00 5.41 10.43
C ARG A 100 -5.12 6.37 10.87
N GLU A 101 -5.23 6.65 12.16
CA GLU A 101 -6.16 7.66 12.71
C GLU A 101 -5.99 9.05 12.07
N VAL A 102 -4.75 9.48 11.81
CA VAL A 102 -4.44 10.77 11.18
C VAL A 102 -4.83 10.77 9.70
N HIS A 103 -4.56 9.69 8.96
CA HIS A 103 -4.94 9.59 7.54
C HIS A 103 -6.47 9.67 7.39
N GLU A 104 -7.23 8.88 8.15
CA GLU A 104 -8.70 8.92 8.15
C GLU A 104 -9.27 10.28 8.61
N THR A 105 -8.71 10.86 9.68
CA THR A 105 -9.12 12.20 10.12
C THR A 105 -8.89 13.25 9.03
N ARG A 106 -7.80 13.14 8.26
CA ARG A 106 -7.50 14.08 7.15
C ARG A 106 -8.38 13.86 5.94
N LYS A 107 -8.61 12.61 5.54
CA LYS A 107 -9.56 12.22 4.49
C LYS A 107 -10.97 12.79 4.73
N LEU A 108 -11.44 12.75 5.98
CA LEU A 108 -12.75 13.30 6.38
C LEU A 108 -12.74 14.85 6.52
N THR A 109 -11.75 15.43 7.19
CA THR A 109 -11.77 16.88 7.52
C THR A 109 -11.23 17.79 6.42
N ASN A 110 -10.34 17.29 5.56
CA ASN A 110 -9.67 18.07 4.52
C ASN A 110 -10.15 17.69 3.10
N ARG A 111 -11.24 16.93 2.91
CA ARG A 111 -11.68 16.41 1.58
C ARG A 111 -11.59 17.46 0.47
N ASP A 112 -12.28 18.58 0.67
CA ASP A 112 -12.39 19.67 -0.32
C ASP A 112 -11.31 20.76 -0.13
N TYR A 113 -10.36 20.55 0.79
CA TYR A 113 -9.30 21.53 1.10
C TYR A 113 -8.14 21.45 0.10
N VAL A 114 -8.10 22.43 -0.81
CA VAL A 114 -7.02 22.64 -1.79
C VAL A 114 -5.94 23.58 -1.22
N ARG A 115 -4.68 23.19 -1.36
CA ARG A 115 -3.52 23.85 -0.73
C ARG A 115 -3.00 25.02 -1.57
N LYS A 116 -3.78 26.10 -1.68
CA LYS A 116 -3.42 27.30 -2.47
C LYS A 116 -2.03 27.90 -2.17
N LYS A 117 -1.48 27.73 -0.95
CA LYS A 117 -0.11 28.14 -0.59
C LYS A 117 1.01 27.31 -1.24
N LEU A 118 0.68 26.24 -1.95
CA LEU A 118 1.58 25.39 -2.74
C LEU A 118 1.28 25.51 -4.24
N ASN A 119 0.54 26.54 -4.66
CA ASN A 119 0.04 26.73 -6.04
C ASN A 119 -0.70 25.48 -6.57
N CYS A 120 -1.39 24.79 -5.67
CA CYS A 120 -2.19 23.61 -5.96
C CYS A 120 -3.58 24.05 -6.49
N MET A 121 -3.95 23.61 -7.70
CA MET A 121 -5.23 23.92 -8.33
C MET A 121 -6.33 22.94 -7.94
N ARG A 122 -6.00 21.64 -7.95
CA ARG A 122 -6.85 20.53 -7.51
C ARG A 122 -6.00 19.46 -6.84
N LYS A 123 -6.65 18.54 -6.14
CA LYS A 123 -6.04 17.31 -5.66
C LYS A 123 -6.96 16.11 -5.88
N ASP A 124 -6.35 14.95 -6.01
CA ASP A 124 -7.01 13.66 -5.78
C ASP A 124 -6.57 13.19 -4.38
N SER A 125 -7.31 12.28 -3.72
CA SER A 125 -7.01 11.87 -2.34
C SER A 125 -7.34 10.41 -2.09
N ASP A 126 -6.56 9.75 -1.22
CA ASP A 126 -6.63 8.30 -0.96
C ASP A 126 -6.47 7.46 -2.25
N VAL A 127 -5.50 7.86 -3.09
CA VAL A 127 -5.32 7.32 -4.44
C VAL A 127 -4.54 6.02 -4.38
N PHE A 128 -5.21 4.89 -4.60
CA PHE A 128 -4.54 3.63 -4.92
C PHE A 128 -3.84 3.75 -6.28
N ILE A 129 -2.57 3.33 -6.34
CA ILE A 129 -1.71 3.53 -7.51
C ILE A 129 -0.72 2.38 -7.63
N ALA A 130 -0.39 1.95 -8.86
CA ALA A 130 0.44 0.78 -9.11
C ALA A 130 1.28 0.91 -10.38
N SER A 131 2.40 0.21 -10.41
CA SER A 131 3.18 -0.05 -11.62
C SER A 131 3.31 -1.55 -11.81
N LYS A 132 2.93 -2.05 -12.99
CA LYS A 132 3.23 -3.43 -13.39
C LYS A 132 4.72 -3.55 -13.73
N GLN A 133 5.26 -2.60 -14.51
CA GLN A 133 6.68 -2.56 -14.91
C GLN A 133 7.64 -2.65 -13.72
N HIS A 134 7.34 -1.93 -12.64
CA HIS A 134 8.16 -1.89 -11.42
C HIS A 134 7.65 -2.84 -10.33
N HIS A 135 6.69 -3.74 -10.60
CA HIS A 135 6.08 -4.67 -9.65
C HIS A 135 5.78 -4.06 -8.25
N ILE A 136 5.27 -2.82 -8.20
CA ILE A 136 5.02 -2.11 -6.93
C ILE A 136 3.70 -1.34 -6.93
N LYS A 137 3.01 -1.35 -5.79
CA LYS A 137 1.75 -0.61 -5.55
C LYS A 137 1.75 0.13 -4.22
N GLY A 138 0.84 1.09 -4.08
CA GLY A 138 0.66 1.82 -2.82
C GLY A 138 -0.60 2.68 -2.82
N ILE A 139 -0.67 3.54 -1.80
CA ILE A 139 -1.66 4.60 -1.69
C ILE A 139 -0.91 5.93 -1.55
N VAL A 140 -1.44 6.98 -2.19
CA VAL A 140 -1.02 8.37 -1.98
C VAL A 140 -2.11 9.11 -1.22
N ASP A 141 -1.77 9.74 -0.09
CA ASP A 141 -2.72 10.49 0.73
C ASP A 141 -3.40 11.62 -0.08
N GLU A 142 -2.60 12.48 -0.71
CA GLU A 142 -3.04 13.52 -1.64
C GLU A 142 -2.12 13.54 -2.87
N VAL A 143 -2.68 13.44 -4.08
CA VAL A 143 -1.98 13.76 -5.33
C VAL A 143 -2.32 15.20 -5.67
N LEU A 144 -1.36 16.11 -5.58
CA LEU A 144 -1.54 17.53 -5.88
C LEU A 144 -1.25 17.80 -7.36
N PHE A 145 -2.08 18.63 -7.99
CA PHE A 145 -1.86 19.14 -9.35
C PHE A 145 -1.63 20.65 -9.28
N LEU A 146 -0.51 21.11 -9.83
CA LEU A 146 0.04 22.45 -9.59
C LEU A 146 -0.16 23.37 -10.80
N GLU A 147 -0.17 24.69 -10.55
CA GLU A 147 -0.35 25.73 -11.57
C GLU A 147 0.72 25.73 -12.67
N ASP A 148 1.89 25.14 -12.43
CA ASP A 148 2.97 24.95 -13.42
C ASP A 148 2.80 23.68 -14.29
N GLY A 149 1.67 22.97 -14.15
CA GLY A 149 1.36 21.76 -14.90
C GLY A 149 1.96 20.48 -14.31
N THR A 150 2.80 20.56 -13.28
CA THR A 150 3.38 19.39 -12.62
C THR A 150 2.44 18.78 -11.58
N ALA A 151 2.72 17.54 -11.19
CA ALA A 151 2.06 16.86 -10.07
C ALA A 151 3.04 16.62 -8.92
N ALA A 152 2.53 16.44 -7.71
CA ALA A 152 3.35 16.14 -6.52
C ALA A 152 2.57 15.28 -5.51
N PRO A 153 3.15 14.20 -4.95
CA PRO A 153 2.57 13.54 -3.79
C PRO A 153 2.69 14.43 -2.56
N LEU A 154 1.66 14.43 -1.71
CA LEU A 154 1.73 14.93 -0.34
C LEU A 154 1.40 13.80 0.63
N GLU A 155 2.27 13.61 1.63
CA GLU A 155 2.17 12.58 2.67
C GLU A 155 1.90 13.21 4.04
N TYR A 156 0.96 12.66 4.82
CA TYR A 156 0.75 13.02 6.23
C TYR A 156 1.54 12.10 7.14
N LYS A 157 2.39 12.64 8.04
CA LYS A 157 3.06 11.86 9.08
C LYS A 157 2.73 12.32 10.48
N PHE A 158 2.32 11.37 11.33
CA PHE A 158 2.22 11.51 12.78
C PHE A 158 3.61 11.56 13.44
N ALA A 159 4.39 12.57 13.06
CA ALA A 159 5.75 12.80 13.50
C ALA A 159 5.98 14.28 13.80
N GLU A 160 6.95 14.55 14.68
CA GLU A 160 7.57 15.87 14.81
C GLU A 160 8.57 16.06 13.67
N TYR A 161 8.64 17.26 13.10
CA TYR A 161 9.78 17.66 12.27
C TYR A 161 11.03 17.79 13.14
N LYS A 162 12.17 17.25 12.70
CA LYS A 162 13.47 17.26 13.43
C LYS A 162 14.61 17.75 12.54
N ASP A 163 14.35 18.85 11.84
CA ASP A 163 15.27 19.58 10.96
C ASP A 163 15.91 18.76 9.84
N LYS A 164 15.28 17.63 9.49
CA LYS A 164 15.61 16.78 8.33
C LYS A 164 14.45 15.87 7.95
N ILE A 165 14.44 15.44 6.69
CA ILE A 165 13.61 14.34 6.19
C ILE A 165 14.43 13.04 6.33
N PHE A 166 13.87 12.00 6.94
CA PHE A 166 14.55 10.71 7.13
C PHE A 166 14.55 9.90 5.81
N LYS A 167 15.52 8.97 5.64
CA LYS A 167 15.66 8.16 4.41
C LYS A 167 14.35 7.45 4.03
N THR A 168 13.65 6.86 5.00
CA THR A 168 12.34 6.22 4.77
C THR A 168 11.31 7.19 4.23
N TYR A 169 11.16 8.37 4.82
CA TYR A 169 10.23 9.41 4.33
C TYR A 169 10.61 9.90 2.93
N LYS A 170 11.90 10.14 2.63
CA LYS A 170 12.33 10.48 1.26
C LYS A 170 11.95 9.39 0.27
N PHE A 171 12.25 8.14 0.54
CA PHE A 171 11.94 7.06 -0.41
C PHE A 171 10.43 6.80 -0.55
N GLN A 172 9.63 7.00 0.50
CA GLN A 172 8.17 6.95 0.36
C GLN A 172 7.66 7.97 -0.67
N LEU A 173 8.09 9.23 -0.54
CA LEU A 173 7.71 10.30 -1.47
C LEU A 173 8.22 10.04 -2.90
N VAL A 174 9.45 9.51 -3.06
CA VAL A 174 10.03 9.16 -4.37
C VAL A 174 9.27 8.02 -5.03
N LEU A 175 8.80 7.03 -4.27
CA LEU A 175 7.98 5.92 -4.79
C LEU A 175 6.59 6.38 -5.19
N GLN A 176 5.94 7.22 -4.37
CA GLN A 176 4.66 7.84 -4.72
C GLN A 176 4.80 8.71 -5.98
N ALA A 177 5.89 9.48 -6.10
CA ALA A 177 6.21 10.29 -7.28
C ALA A 177 6.45 9.46 -8.54
N LEU A 178 7.16 8.33 -8.43
CA LEU A 178 7.42 7.41 -9.53
C LEU A 178 6.08 6.91 -10.11
N LEU A 179 5.19 6.44 -9.22
CA LEU A 179 3.89 5.91 -9.60
C LEU A 179 2.95 7.00 -10.15
N ILE A 180 2.94 8.20 -9.58
CA ILE A 180 2.16 9.34 -10.12
C ILE A 180 2.61 9.68 -11.54
N ARG A 181 3.93 9.80 -11.75
CA ARG A 181 4.51 10.11 -13.06
C ARG A 181 4.13 9.08 -14.12
N GLU A 182 4.13 7.80 -13.76
CA GLU A 182 3.75 6.68 -14.63
C GLU A 182 2.24 6.67 -14.92
N ASN A 183 1.38 6.72 -13.89
CA ASN A 183 -0.06 6.52 -14.03
C ASN A 183 -0.79 7.74 -14.62
N TYR A 184 -0.32 8.96 -14.33
CA TYR A 184 -0.93 10.19 -14.84
C TYR A 184 -0.23 10.76 -16.08
N SER A 185 0.94 10.26 -16.47
CA SER A 185 1.79 10.83 -17.54
C SER A 185 2.12 12.32 -17.36
N ILE A 186 2.30 12.76 -16.10
CA ILE A 186 2.62 14.14 -15.71
C ILE A 186 3.98 14.19 -15.01
N GLU A 187 4.75 15.26 -15.20
CA GLU A 187 6.04 15.43 -14.52
C GLU A 187 5.87 15.54 -12.99
N VAL A 188 6.71 14.82 -12.25
CA VAL A 188 6.84 14.93 -10.79
C VAL A 188 8.30 15.21 -10.43
N ASN A 189 8.58 16.46 -10.07
CA ASN A 189 9.92 16.96 -9.73
C ASN A 189 10.04 17.43 -8.26
N ARG A 190 8.93 17.45 -7.51
CA ARG A 190 8.90 17.76 -6.08
C ARG A 190 7.84 16.94 -5.35
N ALA A 191 7.93 16.89 -4.04
CA ALA A 191 6.98 16.22 -3.15
C ALA A 191 6.84 16.94 -1.81
N TYR A 192 5.76 16.65 -1.09
CA TYR A 192 5.40 17.33 0.15
C TYR A 192 5.22 16.35 1.32
N ILE A 193 5.64 16.75 2.51
CA ILE A 193 5.40 15.99 3.74
C ILE A 193 4.87 16.89 4.85
N CYS A 194 3.74 16.50 5.44
CA CYS A 194 2.97 17.22 6.44
C CYS A 194 3.19 16.60 7.83
N PHE A 195 4.00 17.26 8.66
CA PHE A 195 4.31 16.82 10.03
C PHE A 195 3.19 17.23 10.99
N THR A 196 2.23 16.33 11.23
CA THR A 196 1.00 16.67 11.97
C THR A 196 1.25 16.99 13.44
N ARG A 197 2.32 16.45 14.05
CA ARG A 197 2.75 16.79 15.42
C ARG A 197 3.63 18.04 15.50
N SER A 198 3.79 18.77 14.39
CA SER A 198 4.45 20.09 14.32
C SER A 198 3.50 21.12 13.71
N ASN A 199 2.30 21.27 14.28
CA ASN A 199 1.25 22.19 13.80
C ASN A 199 0.88 22.01 12.32
N SER A 200 0.96 20.78 11.80
CA SER A 200 0.77 20.45 10.37
C SER A 200 1.76 21.16 9.42
N LEU A 201 2.99 21.42 9.90
CA LEU A 201 4.10 21.95 9.12
C LEU A 201 4.34 21.11 7.86
N VAL A 202 4.16 21.72 6.70
CA VAL A 202 4.55 21.13 5.41
C VAL A 202 6.01 21.43 5.12
N LYS A 203 6.73 20.44 4.58
CA LYS A 203 8.03 20.61 3.94
C LYS A 203 7.98 20.11 2.51
N GLU A 204 8.58 20.86 1.60
CA GLU A 204 8.84 20.44 0.23
C GLU A 204 10.16 19.65 0.17
N MET A 205 10.26 18.77 -0.82
CA MET A 205 11.45 17.98 -1.13
C MET A 205 11.58 17.85 -2.65
N GLU A 206 12.73 18.25 -3.18
CA GLU A 206 13.11 18.01 -4.59
C GLU A 206 13.22 16.50 -4.88
N ILE A 207 12.75 16.08 -6.05
CA ILE A 207 12.86 14.72 -6.57
C ILE A 207 13.63 14.73 -7.88
N THR A 208 14.77 14.05 -7.88
CA THR A 208 15.69 14.00 -9.02
C THR A 208 15.61 12.67 -9.76
N THR A 209 16.03 12.64 -11.03
CA THR A 209 16.22 11.39 -11.80
C THR A 209 17.18 10.41 -11.12
N SER A 210 18.10 10.91 -10.30
CA SER A 210 18.99 10.09 -9.46
C SER A 210 18.23 9.36 -8.36
N ASP A 211 17.14 9.91 -7.85
CA ASP A 211 16.35 9.30 -6.78
C ASP A 211 15.39 8.22 -7.28
N PHE A 212 14.77 8.42 -8.46
CA PHE A 212 14.01 7.36 -9.14
C PHE A 212 14.88 6.11 -9.37
N LYS A 213 16.08 6.29 -9.95
CA LYS A 213 17.06 5.19 -10.15
C LYS A 213 17.50 4.48 -8.86
N LYS A 214 17.47 5.15 -7.71
CA LYS A 214 17.72 4.52 -6.40
C LYS A 214 16.50 3.75 -5.90
N ALA A 215 15.29 4.23 -6.19
CA ALA A 215 14.05 3.57 -5.80
C ALA A 215 13.81 2.30 -6.64
N GLU A 216 13.98 2.41 -7.96
CA GLU A 216 14.03 1.29 -8.93
C GLU A 216 14.97 0.18 -8.43
N LYS A 217 16.25 0.52 -8.16
CA LYS A 217 17.21 -0.45 -7.60
C LYS A 217 16.81 -1.05 -6.24
N ILE A 218 16.18 -0.28 -5.35
CA ILE A 218 15.73 -0.83 -4.07
C ILE A 218 14.57 -1.82 -4.26
N ILE A 219 13.70 -1.60 -5.25
CA ILE A 219 12.66 -2.54 -5.64
C ILE A 219 13.29 -3.83 -6.17
N GLU A 220 14.28 -3.73 -7.07
CA GLU A 220 15.06 -4.89 -7.56
C GLU A 220 15.68 -5.68 -6.39
N GLU A 221 16.35 -5.01 -5.45
CA GLU A 221 16.95 -5.64 -4.26
C GLU A 221 15.92 -6.35 -3.36
N ILE A 222 14.66 -5.89 -3.33
CA ILE A 222 13.57 -6.52 -2.58
C ILE A 222 13.03 -7.73 -3.33
N LEU A 223 12.75 -7.60 -4.63
CA LEU A 223 12.28 -8.69 -5.48
C LEU A 223 13.29 -9.85 -5.51
N ASP A 224 14.59 -9.56 -5.51
CA ASP A 224 15.66 -10.57 -5.44
C ASP A 224 15.58 -11.42 -4.15
N ILE A 225 15.27 -10.80 -3.01
CA ILE A 225 15.07 -11.50 -1.73
C ILE A 225 13.82 -12.39 -1.78
N VAL A 226 12.72 -11.86 -2.31
CA VAL A 226 11.43 -12.59 -2.43
C VAL A 226 11.58 -13.80 -3.35
N GLN A 227 12.19 -13.62 -4.53
CA GLN A 227 12.34 -14.68 -5.54
C GLN A 227 13.32 -15.77 -5.12
N LYS A 228 14.46 -15.41 -4.51
CA LYS A 228 15.50 -16.38 -4.14
C LYS A 228 15.31 -17.03 -2.77
N GLY A 229 14.46 -16.46 -1.91
CA GLY A 229 14.26 -16.96 -0.54
C GLY A 229 15.56 -16.98 0.29
N LEU A 230 16.45 -16.01 0.08
CA LEU A 230 17.75 -15.95 0.77
C LEU A 230 17.72 -15.00 1.96
N TYR A 231 18.07 -15.49 3.16
CA TYR A 231 18.08 -14.70 4.39
C TYR A 231 19.08 -13.52 4.31
N PRO A 232 18.63 -12.25 4.38
CA PRO A 232 19.53 -11.11 4.19
C PRO A 232 20.57 -10.97 5.30
N LYS A 233 21.79 -10.57 4.91
CA LYS A 233 22.87 -10.21 5.86
C LYS A 233 22.41 -9.07 6.77
N THR A 234 22.80 -9.13 8.04
CA THR A 234 22.34 -8.16 9.05
C THR A 234 22.77 -6.73 8.73
N THR A 235 21.90 -5.75 9.01
CA THR A 235 22.25 -4.33 8.86
C THR A 235 23.08 -3.87 10.05
N ILE A 236 24.18 -3.14 9.80
CA ILE A 236 25.22 -2.74 10.77
C ILE A 236 24.67 -2.00 12.02
N SER A 237 23.49 -1.37 11.95
CA SER A 237 22.94 -0.54 13.03
C SER A 237 22.12 -1.34 14.06
N SER A 238 22.80 -1.93 15.04
CA SER A 238 22.20 -2.62 16.20
C SER A 238 21.15 -1.79 16.95
N ARG A 239 21.25 -0.44 16.90
CA ARG A 239 20.26 0.48 17.48
C ARG A 239 18.86 0.31 16.90
N LYS A 240 18.71 -0.12 15.63
CA LYS A 240 17.39 -0.41 15.04
C LYS A 240 16.74 -1.65 15.68
N CYS A 241 17.53 -2.61 16.15
CA CYS A 241 17.03 -3.87 16.69
C CYS A 241 16.27 -3.72 18.02
N VAL A 242 16.38 -2.56 18.71
CA VAL A 242 15.67 -2.27 19.96
C VAL A 242 14.15 -2.21 19.75
N ASP A 243 13.70 -1.52 18.70
CA ASP A 243 12.28 -1.31 18.34
C ASP A 243 11.77 -2.33 17.29
N CYS A 244 12.52 -3.41 17.04
CA CYS A 244 12.24 -4.39 15.99
C CYS A 244 11.25 -5.47 16.46
N CYS A 245 10.12 -5.62 15.76
CA CYS A 245 9.11 -6.65 16.04
C CYS A 245 9.68 -8.08 15.89
N TYR A 246 10.50 -8.34 14.88
CA TYR A 246 11.13 -9.64 14.63
C TYR A 246 12.35 -9.93 15.52
N ARG A 247 12.71 -9.07 16.50
CA ARG A 247 13.93 -9.21 17.32
C ARG A 247 14.09 -10.60 17.94
N ASN A 248 13.00 -11.19 18.42
CA ASN A 248 13.03 -12.46 19.16
C ASN A 248 13.30 -13.70 18.27
N ILE A 249 13.23 -13.56 16.93
CA ILE A 249 13.45 -14.63 15.94
C ILE A 249 14.61 -14.29 14.98
N CYS A 250 15.42 -13.28 15.30
CA CYS A 250 16.43 -12.72 14.40
C CYS A 250 17.85 -13.06 14.85
N VAL A 251 18.58 -13.76 13.98
CA VAL A 251 19.94 -14.29 14.20
C VAL A 251 21.00 -13.55 13.39
#